data_AF-A0A6P2M578-F1
#
_entry.id   AF-A0A6P2M578-F1
#
_cell.length_a   1.000
_cell.length_b   1.000
_cell.length_c   1.000
_cell.angle_alpha   90.00
_cell.angle_beta   90.00
_cell.angle_gamma   90.00
#
_symmetry.space_group_name_H-M   'P 1'
#
loop_
_entity.id
_entity.type
_entity.pdbx_description
1 polymer ?
#
loop_
_entity_poly.entity_id
_entity_poly.type
_entity_poly.pdbx_seq_one_letter_code
_entity_poly.pdbx_strand_id
1 'polypeptide(L)'
;MKNFDVNDGGEWFLVHSGAVTNTHPGSMVEVTINTEKICHNMTNKEFREMVLSKRDRAVSLVDRRIKDLQRWSSTDKARVLQWFGRADEGTRITLLTGLTAIVRVLKALTGCNFTRWDSERLKHIGCVPNPNRSGVTASVCSPDTVTHTIAIHSDFCTMRDFSWEKDSVVSTLIHEASHFDDTMGTRDHRYFMEECLTFGAENPNQAIDNADSIAGYVIYNA
;
A
#
# COMPACT_ATOMS: atom_id res chain seq x y z
N MET A 1 11.66 25.35 -22.80
CA MET A 1 11.04 24.82 -21.57
C MET A 1 10.48 23.46 -21.91
N LYS A 2 10.85 22.40 -21.17
CA LYS A 2 10.16 21.11 -21.28
C LYS A 2 8.70 21.31 -20.87
N ASN A 3 7.76 20.69 -21.57
CA ASN A 3 6.35 20.76 -21.20
C ASN A 3 6.18 20.23 -19.78
N PHE A 4 5.54 21.03 -18.93
CA PHE A 4 5.15 20.64 -17.58
C PHE A 4 4.07 19.56 -17.70
N ASP A 5 4.37 18.36 -17.22
CA ASP A 5 3.42 17.25 -17.19
C ASP A 5 3.02 17.00 -15.73
N VAL A 6 1.78 17.34 -15.40
CA VAL A 6 1.19 17.09 -14.08
C VAL A 6 0.96 15.60 -13.79
N ASN A 7 1.13 14.73 -14.79
CA ASN A 7 0.91 13.29 -14.69
C ASN A 7 2.20 12.47 -14.67
N ASP A 8 3.34 13.08 -14.39
CA ASP A 8 4.68 12.44 -14.40
C ASP A 8 4.94 11.46 -13.23
N GLY A 9 3.88 10.97 -12.58
CA GLY A 9 4.00 10.11 -11.41
C GLY A 9 4.36 10.83 -10.11
N GLY A 10 4.30 12.17 -10.08
CA GLY A 10 4.52 12.99 -8.89
C GLY A 10 5.96 13.50 -8.75
N GLU A 11 6.72 13.58 -9.85
CA GLU A 11 7.99 14.30 -9.90
C GLU A 11 7.75 15.82 -9.90
N TRP A 12 6.70 16.29 -10.60
CA TRP A 12 6.27 17.68 -10.64
C TRP A 12 4.79 17.80 -10.24
N PHE A 13 4.47 18.72 -9.32
CA PHE A 13 3.09 19.06 -8.99
C PHE A 13 2.89 20.57 -9.03
N LEU A 14 1.69 20.99 -9.44
CA LEU A 14 1.37 22.40 -9.57
C LEU A 14 1.10 22.99 -8.18
N VAL A 15 2.01 23.84 -7.74
CA VAL A 15 1.91 24.51 -6.44
C VAL A 15 0.85 25.62 -6.46
N HIS A 16 0.78 26.40 -7.54
CA HIS A 16 -0.22 27.44 -7.72
C HIS A 16 -0.34 27.82 -9.20
N SER A 17 -1.55 27.74 -9.77
CA SER A 17 -1.79 28.04 -11.19
C SER A 17 -1.94 29.54 -11.50
N GLY A 18 -2.13 30.37 -10.47
CA GLY A 18 -2.42 31.80 -10.61
C GLY A 18 -1.43 32.72 -9.89
N ALA A 19 -0.19 32.28 -9.67
CA ALA A 19 0.78 33.10 -8.95
C ALA A 19 1.23 34.24 -9.87
N VAL A 20 0.88 35.48 -9.51
CA VAL A 20 1.31 36.69 -10.20
C VAL A 20 2.14 37.53 -9.24
N THR A 21 3.25 38.10 -9.71
CA THR A 21 4.05 39.03 -8.90
C THR A 21 3.49 40.44 -9.13
N ASN A 22 3.02 41.09 -8.07
CA ASN A 22 2.84 42.54 -8.08
C ASN A 22 3.53 43.13 -6.84
N THR A 23 3.95 44.38 -6.92
CA THR A 23 4.74 45.05 -5.86
C THR A 23 3.86 45.63 -4.72
N HIS A 24 2.61 45.22 -4.60
CA HIS A 24 1.73 45.67 -3.51
C HIS A 24 2.00 44.91 -2.21
N PRO A 25 2.12 45.58 -1.05
CA PRO A 25 2.19 44.88 0.24
C PRO A 25 0.99 43.93 0.43
N GLY A 26 1.25 42.65 0.70
CA GLY A 26 0.20 41.62 0.91
C GLY A 26 -0.18 40.78 -0.32
N SER A 27 0.43 40.99 -1.49
CA SER A 27 0.19 40.21 -2.71
C SER A 27 1.10 38.99 -2.88
N MET A 28 1.96 38.72 -1.90
CA MET A 28 2.84 37.57 -1.88
C MET A 28 2.08 36.34 -1.40
N VAL A 29 2.13 35.26 -2.19
CA VAL A 29 1.72 33.93 -1.74
C VAL A 29 2.96 33.22 -1.22
N GLU A 30 3.00 32.96 0.09
CA GLU A 30 4.06 32.14 0.67
C GLU A 30 3.78 30.66 0.39
N VAL A 31 4.72 30.02 -0.31
CA VAL A 31 4.70 28.57 -0.52
C VAL A 31 5.78 27.95 0.35
N THR A 32 5.37 27.10 1.28
CA THR A 32 6.30 26.23 2.01
C THR A 32 6.48 24.91 1.28
N ILE A 33 7.70 24.65 0.80
CA ILE A 33 8.06 23.38 0.16
C ILE A 33 8.86 22.55 1.17
N ASN A 34 8.33 21.38 1.56
CA ASN A 34 9.12 20.44 2.35
C ASN A 34 9.92 19.52 1.41
N THR A 35 11.25 19.61 1.50
CA THR A 35 12.20 18.82 0.72
C THR A 35 12.79 17.65 1.51
N GLU A 36 12.30 17.39 2.73
CA GLU A 36 12.68 16.24 3.52
C GLU A 36 12.48 14.95 2.75
N LYS A 37 13.43 14.04 2.93
CA LYS A 37 13.43 12.74 2.28
C LYS A 37 12.41 11.83 2.95
N ILE A 38 11.61 11.12 2.15
CA ILE A 38 10.75 10.03 2.64
C ILE A 38 11.63 8.93 3.23
N CYS A 39 12.64 8.51 2.47
CA CYS A 39 13.64 7.55 2.90
C CYS A 39 15.01 8.19 3.06
N HIS A 40 15.62 7.99 4.23
CA HIS A 40 16.89 8.66 4.58
C HIS A 40 18.06 8.29 3.64
N ASN A 41 18.01 7.12 3.02
CA ASN A 41 19.05 6.54 2.17
C ASN A 41 18.90 6.85 0.66
N MET A 42 17.84 7.54 0.23
CA MET A 42 17.60 7.88 -1.19
C MET A 42 16.93 9.24 -1.35
N THR A 43 16.92 9.79 -2.55
CA THR A 43 16.16 11.00 -2.88
C THR A 43 14.66 10.68 -3.00
N ASN A 44 13.79 11.70 -2.90
CA ASN A 44 12.36 11.51 -3.10
C ASN A 44 12.02 11.05 -4.53
N LYS A 45 12.83 11.40 -5.52
CA LYS A 45 12.69 10.91 -6.89
C LYS A 45 12.96 9.41 -6.97
N GLU A 46 14.12 8.98 -6.47
CA GLU A 46 14.49 7.56 -6.45
C GLU A 46 13.48 6.73 -5.65
N PHE A 47 12.99 7.26 -4.53
CA PHE A 47 11.92 6.62 -3.75
C PHE A 47 10.66 6.41 -4.59
N ARG A 48 10.18 7.44 -5.30
CA ARG A 48 8.98 7.36 -6.14
C ARG A 48 9.16 6.37 -7.27
N GLU A 49 10.27 6.42 -7.99
CA GLU A 49 10.58 5.47 -9.06
C GLU A 49 10.61 4.02 -8.53
N MET A 50 11.27 3.79 -7.39
CA MET A 50 11.35 2.48 -6.75
C MET A 50 9.97 1.98 -6.31
N VAL A 51 9.21 2.78 -5.55
CA VAL A 51 7.93 2.33 -4.97
C VAL A 51 6.89 2.09 -6.06
N LEU A 52 6.85 2.92 -7.11
CA LEU A 52 5.91 2.73 -8.23
C LEU A 52 6.27 1.49 -9.05
N SER A 53 7.56 1.18 -9.23
CA SER A 53 7.98 -0.10 -9.81
C SER A 53 7.52 -1.30 -8.97
N LYS A 54 7.60 -1.22 -7.63
CA LYS A 54 7.13 -2.30 -6.75
C LYS A 54 5.60 -2.40 -6.69
N ARG A 55 4.89 -1.27 -6.76
CA ARG A 55 3.44 -1.20 -6.93
C ARG A 55 3.00 -1.92 -8.20
N ASP A 56 3.68 -1.71 -9.32
CA ASP A 56 3.34 -2.40 -10.59
C ASP A 56 3.58 -3.90 -10.50
N ARG A 57 4.64 -4.32 -9.78
CA ARG A 57 4.86 -5.72 -9.48
C ARG A 57 3.75 -6.29 -8.61
N ALA A 58 3.35 -5.59 -7.54
CA ALA A 58 2.23 -5.99 -6.68
C ALA A 58 0.94 -6.17 -7.50
N VAL A 59 0.60 -5.20 -8.35
CA VAL A 59 -0.54 -5.28 -9.28
C VAL A 59 -0.50 -6.56 -10.10
N SER A 60 0.65 -6.89 -10.71
CA SER A 60 0.78 -8.09 -11.55
C SER A 60 0.54 -9.40 -10.79
N LEU A 61 0.94 -9.44 -9.51
CA LEU A 61 0.78 -10.62 -8.65
C LEU A 61 -0.66 -10.76 -8.16
N VAL A 62 -1.31 -9.65 -7.79
CA VAL A 62 -2.72 -9.68 -7.41
C VAL A 62 -3.61 -10.04 -8.61
N ASP A 63 -3.35 -9.47 -9.80
CA ASP A 63 -4.06 -9.83 -11.04
C ASP A 63 -3.91 -11.32 -11.38
N ARG A 64 -2.76 -11.94 -11.06
CA ARG A 64 -2.58 -13.40 -11.18
C ARG A 64 -3.50 -14.16 -10.24
N ARG A 65 -3.61 -13.76 -8.97
CA ARG A 65 -4.52 -14.42 -8.01
C ARG A 65 -5.98 -14.23 -8.34
N ILE A 66 -6.37 -13.08 -8.89
CA ILE A 66 -7.74 -12.89 -9.41
C ILE A 66 -8.04 -13.94 -10.49
N LYS A 67 -7.12 -14.20 -11.42
CA LYS A 67 -7.28 -15.25 -12.44
C LYS A 67 -7.34 -16.66 -11.84
N ASP A 68 -6.52 -16.94 -10.83
CA ASP A 68 -6.55 -18.22 -10.10
C ASP A 68 -7.92 -18.42 -9.40
N LEU A 69 -8.46 -17.38 -8.76
CA LEU A 69 -9.79 -17.39 -8.15
C LEU A 69 -10.92 -17.54 -9.20
N GLN A 70 -10.77 -16.94 -10.38
CA GLN A 70 -11.73 -17.11 -11.48
C GLN A 70 -11.72 -18.55 -12.03
N ARG A 71 -10.53 -19.14 -12.18
CA ARG A 71 -10.36 -20.53 -12.63
C ARG A 71 -10.86 -21.54 -11.59
N TRP A 72 -10.53 -21.32 -10.32
CA TRP A 72 -11.01 -22.11 -9.17
C TRP A 72 -10.71 -23.62 -9.25
N SER A 73 -9.52 -23.97 -9.73
CA SER A 73 -9.05 -25.36 -9.82
C SER A 73 -8.77 -25.95 -8.44
N SER A 74 -8.52 -27.27 -8.38
CA SER A 74 -8.12 -27.95 -7.14
C SER A 74 -6.84 -27.34 -6.53
N THR A 75 -5.88 -26.92 -7.35
CA THR A 75 -4.66 -26.25 -6.91
C THR A 75 -4.95 -24.86 -6.34
N ASP A 76 -5.85 -24.10 -6.97
CA ASP A 76 -6.25 -22.76 -6.51
C ASP A 76 -6.94 -22.85 -5.15
N LYS A 77 -7.84 -23.84 -5.00
CA LYS A 77 -8.52 -24.14 -3.72
C LYS A 77 -7.54 -24.59 -2.64
N ALA A 78 -6.57 -25.44 -2.97
CA ALA A 78 -5.56 -25.89 -2.00
C ALA A 78 -4.73 -24.72 -1.46
N ARG A 79 -4.39 -23.75 -2.31
CA ARG A 79 -3.71 -22.52 -1.89
C ARG A 79 -4.59 -21.66 -0.98
N VAL A 80 -5.86 -21.46 -1.34
CA VAL A 80 -6.82 -20.71 -0.50
C VAL A 80 -7.00 -21.41 0.85
N LEU A 81 -7.12 -22.73 0.86
CA LEU A 81 -7.19 -23.54 2.08
C LEU A 81 -5.94 -23.38 2.95
N GLN A 82 -4.75 -23.36 2.34
CA GLN A 82 -3.49 -23.17 3.07
C GLN A 82 -3.46 -21.85 3.84
N TRP A 83 -3.83 -20.74 3.19
CA TRP A 83 -3.72 -19.41 3.78
C TRP A 83 -4.90 -19.04 4.68
N PHE A 84 -6.10 -19.55 4.39
CA PHE A 84 -7.33 -19.10 5.04
C PHE A 84 -8.09 -20.19 5.78
N GLY A 85 -7.63 -21.45 5.74
CA GLY A 85 -8.26 -22.58 6.44
C GLY A 85 -9.60 -23.04 5.89
N ARG A 86 -10.10 -22.38 4.83
CA ARG A 86 -11.34 -22.71 4.12
C ARG A 86 -11.21 -22.36 2.65
N ALA A 87 -11.95 -23.04 1.79
CA ALA A 87 -11.94 -22.84 0.34
C ALA A 87 -13.34 -23.04 -0.27
N ASP A 88 -14.35 -22.50 0.41
CA ASP A 88 -15.74 -22.45 -0.06
C ASP A 88 -15.99 -21.25 -1.00
N GLU A 89 -17.17 -21.21 -1.62
CA GLU A 89 -17.54 -20.15 -2.57
C GLU A 89 -17.66 -18.76 -1.90
N GLY A 90 -18.04 -18.68 -0.63
CA GLY A 90 -18.07 -17.43 0.11
C GLY A 90 -16.66 -16.85 0.31
N THR A 91 -15.71 -17.71 0.66
CA THR A 91 -14.29 -17.36 0.72
C THR A 91 -13.76 -16.88 -0.63
N ARG A 92 -14.12 -17.60 -1.71
CA ARG A 92 -13.74 -17.21 -3.08
C ARG A 92 -14.26 -15.82 -3.46
N ILE A 93 -15.55 -15.55 -3.21
CA ILE A 93 -16.18 -14.26 -3.53
C ILE A 93 -15.53 -13.14 -2.73
N THR A 94 -15.29 -13.37 -1.43
CA THR A 94 -14.62 -12.41 -0.55
C THR A 94 -13.24 -12.02 -1.10
N LEU A 95 -12.42 -13.02 -1.45
CA LEU A 95 -11.10 -12.79 -2.02
C LEU A 95 -11.19 -12.14 -3.40
N LEU A 96 -12.11 -12.56 -4.26
CA LEU A 96 -12.22 -12.00 -5.61
C LEU A 96 -12.62 -10.53 -5.58
N THR A 97 -13.62 -10.16 -4.77
CA THR A 97 -14.05 -8.77 -4.57
C THR A 97 -12.94 -7.94 -3.94
N GLY A 98 -12.34 -8.45 -2.87
CA GLY A 98 -11.28 -7.77 -2.13
C GLY A 98 -10.02 -7.52 -2.97
N LEU A 99 -9.50 -8.55 -3.63
CA LEU A 99 -8.31 -8.43 -4.49
C LEU A 99 -8.56 -7.51 -5.69
N THR A 100 -9.77 -7.51 -6.25
CA THR A 100 -10.14 -6.58 -7.33
C THR A 100 -10.10 -5.13 -6.85
N ALA A 101 -10.61 -4.86 -5.65
CA ALA A 101 -10.56 -3.54 -5.04
C ALA A 101 -9.13 -3.11 -4.68
N ILE A 102 -8.30 -4.03 -4.16
CA ILE A 102 -6.86 -3.80 -3.91
C ILE A 102 -6.14 -3.43 -5.20
N VAL A 103 -6.35 -4.16 -6.31
CA VAL A 103 -5.74 -3.82 -7.61
C VAL A 103 -6.17 -2.44 -8.10
N ARG A 104 -7.44 -2.09 -7.94
CA ARG A 104 -7.96 -0.75 -8.30
C ARG A 104 -7.19 0.33 -7.54
N VAL A 105 -7.05 0.20 -6.23
CA VAL A 105 -6.32 1.17 -5.40
C VAL A 105 -4.85 1.20 -5.78
N LEU A 106 -4.18 0.05 -5.84
CA LEU A 106 -2.77 -0.04 -6.22
C LEU A 106 -2.49 0.61 -7.58
N LYS A 107 -3.36 0.42 -8.59
CA LYS A 107 -3.21 1.06 -9.92
C LYS A 107 -3.38 2.58 -9.86
N ALA A 108 -4.15 3.10 -8.91
CA ALA A 108 -4.41 4.53 -8.75
C ALA A 108 -3.33 5.25 -7.92
N LEU A 109 -2.56 4.53 -7.09
CA LEU A 109 -1.48 5.13 -6.31
C LEU A 109 -0.43 5.77 -7.22
N THR A 110 -0.02 6.98 -6.90
CA THR A 110 1.06 7.76 -7.52
C THR A 110 2.13 8.09 -6.48
N GLY A 111 3.23 8.73 -6.88
CA GLY A 111 4.26 9.17 -5.95
C GLY A 111 3.78 10.18 -4.89
N CYS A 112 2.59 10.78 -5.07
CA CYS A 112 1.98 11.71 -4.13
C CYS A 112 1.21 11.01 -3.00
N ASN A 113 0.84 9.74 -3.18
CA ASN A 113 0.13 8.96 -2.16
C ASN A 113 1.07 8.46 -1.05
N PHE A 114 2.38 8.56 -1.25
CA PHE A 114 3.38 8.14 -0.28
C PHE A 114 3.97 9.34 0.45
N THR A 115 3.88 9.33 1.77
CA THR A 115 4.42 10.38 2.63
C THR A 115 5.37 9.80 3.65
N ARG A 116 6.34 10.60 4.09
CA ARG A 116 7.14 10.25 5.27
C ARG A 116 6.22 10.16 6.48
N TRP A 117 6.38 9.13 7.30
CA TRP A 117 5.71 9.11 8.60
C TRP A 117 6.20 10.27 9.46
N ASP A 118 5.26 11.12 9.85
CA ASP A 118 5.45 12.26 10.75
C ASP A 118 4.14 12.43 11.53
N SER A 119 4.23 12.32 12.86
CA SER A 119 3.07 12.39 13.75
C SER A 119 2.29 13.69 13.62
N GLU A 120 2.92 14.82 13.31
CA GLU A 120 2.21 16.09 13.15
C GLU A 120 1.46 16.16 11.81
N ARG A 121 1.99 15.56 10.74
CA ARG A 121 1.34 15.51 9.43
C ARG A 121 0.13 14.58 9.43
N LEU A 122 0.25 13.43 10.07
CA LEU A 122 -0.83 12.44 10.08
C LEU A 122 -2.05 12.90 10.90
N LYS A 123 -1.87 13.77 11.91
CA LYS A 123 -2.99 14.44 12.59
C LYS A 123 -3.94 15.17 11.64
N HIS A 124 -3.44 15.67 10.50
CA HIS A 124 -4.25 16.41 9.52
C HIS A 124 -5.15 15.51 8.67
N ILE A 125 -4.89 14.20 8.63
CA ILE A 125 -5.73 13.21 7.93
C ILE A 125 -6.93 12.80 8.81
N GLY A 126 -7.04 13.34 10.04
CA GLY A 126 -8.17 13.08 10.95
C GLY A 126 -8.09 11.73 11.66
N CYS A 127 -6.99 11.01 11.46
CA CYS A 127 -6.68 9.73 12.07
C CYS A 127 -5.17 9.66 12.28
N VAL A 128 -4.75 9.13 13.43
CA VAL A 128 -3.34 8.88 13.69
C VAL A 128 -3.15 7.38 13.42
N PRO A 129 -2.42 7.00 12.35
CA PRO A 129 -1.99 5.61 12.17
C PRO A 129 -1.23 5.14 13.40
N ASN A 130 -1.07 3.82 13.56
CA ASN A 130 -0.41 3.25 14.73
C ASN A 130 0.88 4.04 15.11
N PRO A 131 1.08 4.35 16.40
CA PRO A 131 2.23 5.15 16.83
C PRO A 131 3.52 4.50 16.34
N ASN A 132 4.50 5.31 15.92
CA ASN A 132 5.79 4.83 15.43
C ASN A 132 6.47 3.96 16.50
N ARG A 133 6.36 2.64 16.31
CA ARG A 133 7.00 1.60 17.10
C ARG A 133 8.04 0.94 16.21
N SER A 134 9.14 0.52 16.81
CA SER A 134 10.15 -0.31 16.13
C SER A 134 9.49 -1.49 15.44
N GLY A 135 9.81 -1.75 14.16
CA GLY A 135 9.24 -2.84 13.37
C GLY A 135 8.03 -2.47 12.50
N VAL A 136 7.48 -1.25 12.61
CA VAL A 136 6.46 -0.76 11.67
C VAL A 136 7.15 -0.21 10.42
N THR A 137 6.78 -0.72 9.24
CA THR A 137 7.41 -0.34 7.97
C THR A 137 6.56 0.67 7.20
N ALA A 138 5.25 0.47 7.15
CA ALA A 138 4.31 1.44 6.64
C ALA A 138 3.07 1.47 7.54
N SER A 139 2.22 2.47 7.32
CA SER A 139 0.90 2.50 7.92
C SER A 139 -0.06 3.34 7.09
N VAL A 140 -1.33 2.96 7.12
CA VAL A 140 -2.43 3.71 6.53
C VAL A 140 -3.48 4.07 7.56
N CYS A 141 -4.41 4.91 7.14
CA CYS A 141 -5.65 5.16 7.83
C CYS A 141 -6.79 4.52 7.05
N SER A 142 -7.45 3.49 7.60
CA SER A 142 -8.50 2.75 6.87
C SER A 142 -9.60 3.65 6.26
N PRO A 143 -10.11 4.69 6.96
CA PRO A 143 -11.09 5.62 6.39
C PRO A 143 -10.58 6.52 5.26
N ASP A 144 -9.27 6.65 5.04
CA ASP A 144 -8.69 7.48 3.97
C ASP A 144 -8.84 6.80 2.60
N THR A 145 -10.08 6.77 2.13
CA THR A 145 -10.50 6.18 0.85
C THR A 145 -10.53 7.20 -0.29
N VAL A 146 -10.27 8.48 0.03
CA VAL A 146 -10.22 9.56 -0.96
C VAL A 146 -8.80 9.74 -1.49
N THR A 147 -7.81 9.70 -0.61
CA THR A 147 -6.42 9.94 -1.01
C THR A 147 -5.56 8.69 -0.94
N HIS A 148 -5.98 7.63 -0.23
CA HIS A 148 -5.23 6.39 -0.09
C HIS A 148 -3.77 6.64 0.31
N THR A 149 -3.56 7.48 1.33
CA THR A 149 -2.24 7.90 1.78
C THR A 149 -1.56 6.76 2.55
N ILE A 150 -0.32 6.46 2.16
CA ILE A 150 0.55 5.48 2.81
C ILE A 150 1.71 6.23 3.48
N ALA A 151 1.77 6.14 4.82
CA ALA A 151 2.86 6.68 5.60
C ALA A 151 4.02 5.69 5.66
N ILE A 152 5.20 6.15 5.30
CA ILE A 152 6.41 5.34 5.18
C ILE A 152 7.30 5.59 6.40
N HIS A 153 7.59 4.51 7.14
CA HIS A 153 8.49 4.54 8.29
C HIS A 153 9.94 4.27 7.87
N SER A 154 10.89 4.51 8.78
CA SER A 154 12.32 4.31 8.51
C SER A 154 12.66 2.89 8.07
N ASP A 155 12.01 1.89 8.66
CA ASP A 155 12.36 0.48 8.47
C ASP A 155 12.06 0.03 7.02
N PHE A 156 11.04 0.63 6.39
CA PHE A 156 10.70 0.42 4.97
C PHE A 156 11.88 0.71 4.05
N CYS A 157 12.66 1.74 4.37
CA CYS A 157 13.73 2.23 3.52
C CYS A 157 14.90 1.25 3.39
N THR A 158 14.96 0.26 4.27
CA THR A 158 15.96 -0.81 4.26
C THR A 158 15.37 -2.19 3.99
N MET A 159 14.06 -2.27 3.68
CA MET A 159 13.42 -3.52 3.31
C MET A 159 13.96 -4.02 1.99
N ARG A 160 13.96 -5.35 1.85
CA ARG A 160 14.16 -6.00 0.56
C ARG A 160 13.02 -5.63 -0.39
N ASP A 161 13.36 -5.43 -1.65
CA ASP A 161 12.39 -5.14 -2.71
C ASP A 161 11.30 -6.20 -2.81
N PHE A 162 11.71 -7.48 -2.71
CA PHE A 162 10.83 -8.61 -2.94
C PHE A 162 11.32 -9.87 -2.22
N SER A 163 10.40 -10.67 -1.68
CA SER A 163 10.65 -12.02 -1.19
C SER A 163 9.37 -12.85 -1.25
N TRP A 164 9.53 -14.15 -1.53
CA TRP A 164 8.43 -15.11 -1.54
C TRP A 164 8.10 -15.66 -0.14
N GLU A 165 9.01 -15.49 0.82
CA GLU A 165 8.95 -16.12 2.14
C GLU A 165 8.96 -15.12 3.30
N LYS A 166 9.52 -13.93 3.08
CA LYS A 166 9.64 -12.87 4.08
C LYS A 166 8.94 -11.61 3.60
N ASP A 167 8.67 -10.70 4.51
CA ASP A 167 8.13 -9.39 4.13
C ASP A 167 9.10 -8.61 3.25
N SER A 168 8.53 -7.78 2.39
CA SER A 168 9.24 -7.00 1.38
C SER A 168 8.43 -5.75 1.03
N VAL A 169 9.04 -4.83 0.30
CA VAL A 169 8.32 -3.64 -0.21
C VAL A 169 7.03 -4.05 -0.93
N VAL A 170 7.09 -5.07 -1.80
CA VAL A 170 5.91 -5.55 -2.54
C VAL A 170 4.83 -6.11 -1.62
N SER A 171 5.19 -6.89 -0.59
CA SER A 171 4.21 -7.44 0.35
C SER A 171 3.56 -6.34 1.18
N THR A 172 4.36 -5.39 1.66
CA THR A 172 3.88 -4.22 2.41
C THR A 172 2.90 -3.39 1.60
N LEU A 173 3.15 -3.14 0.30
CA LEU A 173 2.20 -2.40 -0.53
C LEU A 173 0.84 -3.11 -0.64
N ILE A 174 0.82 -4.45 -0.73
CA ILE A 174 -0.44 -5.23 -0.77
C ILE A 174 -1.13 -5.19 0.60
N HIS A 175 -0.36 -5.35 1.68
CA HIS A 175 -0.81 -5.25 3.06
C HIS A 175 -1.51 -3.90 3.31
N GLU A 176 -0.82 -2.79 3.08
CA GLU A 176 -1.36 -1.45 3.31
C GLU A 176 -2.59 -1.18 2.42
N ALA A 177 -2.56 -1.60 1.15
CA ALA A 177 -3.71 -1.44 0.27
C ALA A 177 -4.93 -2.25 0.72
N SER A 178 -4.75 -3.35 1.45
CA SER A 178 -5.84 -4.18 1.97
C SER A 178 -6.56 -3.55 3.17
N HIS A 179 -5.92 -2.62 3.87
CA HIS A 179 -6.47 -1.97 5.07
C HIS A 179 -7.52 -0.90 4.78
N PHE A 180 -7.57 -0.33 3.57
CA PHE A 180 -8.55 0.71 3.25
C PHE A 180 -9.98 0.17 3.31
N ASP A 181 -10.91 0.99 3.83
CA ASP A 181 -12.31 0.59 4.00
C ASP A 181 -13.02 0.32 2.66
N ASP A 182 -12.54 0.93 1.57
CA ASP A 182 -13.03 0.69 0.21
C ASP A 182 -12.28 -0.43 -0.54
N THR A 183 -11.49 -1.23 0.19
CA THR A 183 -10.88 -2.47 -0.30
C THR A 183 -11.37 -3.69 0.48
N MET A 184 -10.60 -4.16 1.45
CA MET A 184 -10.93 -5.30 2.31
C MET A 184 -11.12 -4.89 3.77
N GLY A 185 -10.68 -3.68 4.17
CA GLY A 185 -10.77 -3.22 5.55
C GLY A 185 -10.07 -4.14 6.56
N THR A 186 -9.02 -4.84 6.12
CA THR A 186 -8.31 -5.85 6.91
C THR A 186 -7.74 -5.27 8.19
N ARG A 187 -7.37 -6.15 9.12
CA ARG A 187 -6.70 -5.85 10.38
C ARG A 187 -5.36 -6.57 10.45
N ASP A 188 -4.60 -6.22 11.49
CA ASP A 188 -3.34 -6.89 11.83
C ASP A 188 -3.55 -7.88 12.98
N HIS A 189 -4.21 -9.00 12.69
CA HIS A 189 -4.42 -10.06 13.69
C HIS A 189 -3.13 -10.86 13.94
N ARG A 190 -2.29 -11.02 12.91
CA ARG A 190 -0.98 -11.67 12.98
C ARG A 190 -0.01 -11.00 12.01
N TYR A 191 1.19 -10.73 12.53
CA TYR A 191 2.27 -10.11 11.80
C TYR A 191 3.23 -11.14 11.20
N PHE A 192 3.93 -10.69 10.16
CA PHE A 192 4.89 -11.42 9.34
C PHE A 192 4.23 -12.49 8.47
N MET A 193 4.48 -12.40 7.17
CA MET A 193 3.90 -13.31 6.18
C MET A 193 4.19 -14.79 6.50
N GLU A 194 5.39 -15.11 6.98
CA GLU A 194 5.78 -16.48 7.29
C GLU A 194 4.97 -17.09 8.43
N GLU A 195 4.69 -16.30 9.47
CA GLU A 195 3.89 -16.71 10.63
C GLU A 195 2.39 -16.85 10.29
N CYS A 196 1.97 -16.20 9.20
CA CYS A 196 0.61 -16.27 8.69
C CYS A 196 0.30 -17.56 7.92
N LEU A 197 1.31 -18.35 7.53
CA LEU A 197 1.11 -19.56 6.72
C LEU A 197 0.28 -20.63 7.44
N THR A 198 0.37 -20.72 8.77
CA THR A 198 -0.44 -21.64 9.59
C THR A 198 -1.72 -21.00 10.12
N PHE A 199 -1.85 -19.68 10.01
CA PHE A 199 -2.90 -18.92 10.67
C PHE A 199 -4.30 -19.27 10.17
N GLY A 200 -4.43 -19.59 8.88
CA GLY A 200 -5.67 -20.09 8.31
C GLY A 200 -6.19 -21.33 9.02
N ALA A 201 -5.32 -22.30 9.32
CA ALA A 201 -5.73 -23.54 10.00
C ALA A 201 -6.08 -23.30 11.48
N GLU A 202 -5.44 -22.33 12.12
CA GLU A 202 -5.65 -22.01 13.54
C GLU A 202 -6.89 -21.13 13.76
N ASN A 203 -7.06 -20.08 12.95
CA ASN A 203 -8.11 -19.07 13.09
C ASN A 203 -8.62 -18.58 11.72
N PRO A 204 -9.38 -19.39 10.97
CA PRO A 204 -9.85 -19.06 9.61
C PRO A 204 -10.56 -17.71 9.48
N ASN A 205 -11.32 -17.32 10.51
CA ASN A 205 -12.09 -16.07 10.51
C ASN A 205 -11.21 -14.83 10.61
N GLN A 206 -10.11 -14.89 11.38
CA GLN A 206 -9.15 -13.80 11.45
C GLN A 206 -8.19 -13.83 10.27
N ALA A 207 -7.80 -15.01 9.78
CA ALA A 207 -6.88 -15.13 8.66
C ALA A 207 -7.39 -14.49 7.36
N ILE A 208 -8.70 -14.58 7.07
CA ILE A 208 -9.27 -13.91 5.89
C ILE A 208 -9.32 -12.38 6.03
N ASP A 209 -9.32 -11.90 7.27
CA ASP A 209 -9.39 -10.49 7.65
C ASP A 209 -8.01 -9.93 8.00
N ASN A 210 -6.93 -10.68 7.76
CA ASN A 210 -5.57 -10.32 8.15
C ASN A 210 -4.75 -9.82 6.96
N ALA A 211 -4.20 -8.60 7.05
CA ALA A 211 -3.48 -7.96 5.96
C ALA A 211 -2.26 -8.77 5.48
N ASP A 212 -1.45 -9.30 6.40
CA ASP A 212 -0.30 -10.16 6.07
C ASP A 212 -0.70 -11.52 5.46
N SER A 213 -1.86 -12.07 5.85
CA SER A 213 -2.39 -13.28 5.22
C SER A 213 -2.83 -13.01 3.77
N ILE A 214 -3.41 -11.84 3.49
CA ILE A 214 -3.76 -11.42 2.12
C ILE A 214 -2.49 -11.21 1.29
N ALA A 215 -1.51 -10.47 1.80
CA ALA A 215 -0.24 -10.26 1.12
C ALA A 215 0.48 -11.59 0.84
N GLY A 216 0.51 -12.50 1.83
CA GLY A 216 1.08 -13.84 1.71
C GLY A 216 0.37 -14.72 0.70
N TYR A 217 -0.97 -14.77 0.74
CA TYR A 217 -1.75 -15.47 -0.26
C TYR A 217 -1.46 -14.97 -1.68
N VAL A 218 -1.21 -13.66 -1.85
CA VAL A 218 -0.84 -13.11 -3.14
C VAL A 218 0.56 -13.56 -3.55
N ILE A 219 1.56 -13.29 -2.73
CA ILE A 219 2.94 -13.42 -3.18
C ILE A 219 3.49 -14.82 -2.98
N TYR A 220 3.24 -15.54 -1.89
CA TYR A 220 3.98 -16.77 -1.57
C TYR A 220 4.15 -17.75 -2.74
N ASN A 221 5.38 -18.08 -3.14
CA ASN A 221 5.65 -19.02 -4.23
C ASN A 221 4.86 -18.74 -5.55
N ALA A 222 4.76 -17.47 -5.99
CA ALA A 222 3.98 -17.09 -7.19
C ALA A 222 4.69 -17.23 -8.53
#